data_AF-A0A7J7GMH4-F1
#
_entry.id   AF-A0A7J7GMH4-F1
#
_cell.length_a   1.000
_cell.length_b   1.000
_cell.length_c   1.000
_cell.angle_alpha   90.00
_cell.angle_beta   90.00
_cell.angle_gamma   90.00
#
_symmetry.space_group_name_H-M   'P 1'
#
loop_
_entity.id
_entity.type
_entity.pdbx_description
1 polymer ?
#
loop_
_entity_poly.entity_id
_entity_poly.type
_entity_poly.pdbx_seq_one_letter_code
_entity_poly.pdbx_strand_id
1 'polypeptide(L)'
;MVFLDSELSLHLGDMDEEEINGKRLIPGIPVVKFSLVSRNESFSGSGLYSTKAQFSENGTCHDIVIKCVGEEKGSKKSVLSVCIDKKIVIQVKRLQWNFRGNQSIFVDGLLVDMMWDVHDWFFNPSSGYGVFMFRTRSGLDSRLWLEEKNLEHKEQERLGFSLLICACKNPD
;
A
#
# COMPACT_ATOMS: atom_id res chain seq x y z
N MET A 1 -12.47 9.74 15.92
CA MET A 1 -11.63 10.77 16.56
C MET A 1 -11.22 10.29 17.94
N VAL A 2 -9.96 10.48 18.32
CA VAL A 2 -9.44 10.22 19.67
C VAL A 2 -8.98 11.54 20.24
N PHE A 3 -9.40 11.83 21.47
CA PHE A 3 -8.97 13.02 22.21
C PHE A 3 -8.08 12.59 23.37
N LEU A 4 -7.01 13.33 23.61
CA LEU A 4 -6.13 13.20 24.77
C LEU A 4 -6.13 14.56 25.48
N ASP A 5 -6.45 14.61 26.77
CA ASP A 5 -6.52 15.86 27.54
C ASP A 5 -7.38 16.97 26.90
N SER A 6 -8.48 16.58 26.25
CA SER A 6 -9.38 17.47 25.48
C SER A 6 -8.79 18.05 24.19
N GLU A 7 -7.63 17.57 23.75
CA GLU A 7 -7.02 17.88 22.46
C GLU A 7 -7.28 16.75 21.45
N LEU A 8 -7.60 17.09 20.19
CA LEU A 8 -7.77 16.08 19.15
C LEU A 8 -6.41 15.50 18.76
N SER A 9 -6.14 14.24 19.12
CA SER A 9 -4.83 13.59 18.91
C SER A 9 -4.80 12.64 17.72
N LEU A 10 -5.93 12.01 17.38
CA LEU A 10 -6.04 11.13 16.21
C LEU A 10 -7.37 11.35 15.50
N HIS A 11 -7.29 11.64 14.22
CA HIS A 11 -8.41 11.56 13.31
C HIS A 11 -8.32 10.26 12.50
N LEU A 12 -9.38 9.46 12.47
CA LEU A 12 -9.43 8.21 11.69
C LEU A 12 -10.45 8.39 10.58
N GLY A 13 -10.01 8.28 9.32
CA GLY A 13 -10.85 8.46 8.13
C GLY A 13 -10.43 9.65 7.28
N ASP A 14 -11.08 9.77 6.13
CA ASP A 14 -10.81 10.75 5.06
C ASP A 14 -11.65 12.02 5.24
N MET A 15 -11.65 12.60 6.46
CA MET A 15 -12.34 13.88 6.65
C MET A 15 -11.38 15.02 6.35
N ASP A 16 -11.85 15.93 5.50
CA ASP A 16 -11.13 17.13 5.12
C ASP A 16 -10.89 18.04 6.34
N GLU A 17 -9.80 18.81 6.30
CA GLU A 17 -9.42 19.72 7.38
C GLU A 17 -10.52 20.73 7.75
N GLU A 18 -11.38 21.10 6.79
CA GLU A 18 -12.52 21.98 7.01
C GLU A 18 -13.59 21.33 7.91
N GLU A 19 -13.82 20.03 7.76
CA GLU A 19 -14.78 19.28 8.59
C GLU A 19 -14.24 19.05 10.01
N ILE A 20 -12.91 18.94 10.14
CA ILE A 20 -12.20 18.88 11.43
C ILE A 20 -12.32 20.22 12.17
N ASN A 21 -12.13 21.34 11.47
CA ASN A 21 -12.30 22.68 12.04
C ASN A 21 -13.74 22.96 12.48
N GLY A 22 -14.74 22.47 11.72
CA GLY A 22 -16.15 22.59 12.05
C GLY A 22 -16.59 21.77 13.27
N LYS A 23 -15.90 20.67 13.59
CA LYS A 23 -16.18 19.78 14.74
C LYS A 23 -15.35 20.12 15.99
N ARG A 24 -14.62 21.25 15.99
CA ARG A 24 -13.88 21.72 17.17
C ARG A 24 -14.84 22.07 18.30
N LEU A 25 -14.66 21.40 19.44
CA LEU A 25 -15.28 21.80 20.70
C LEU A 25 -14.60 23.03 21.32
N ILE A 26 -13.34 23.33 20.95
CA ILE A 26 -12.54 24.44 21.49
C ILE A 26 -11.79 25.18 20.36
N PRO A 27 -12.08 26.47 20.11
CA PRO A 27 -11.31 27.31 19.19
C PRO A 27 -9.90 27.60 19.72
N GLY A 28 -8.85 27.48 18.88
CA GLY A 28 -7.49 27.96 19.20
C GLY A 28 -6.42 26.91 19.52
N ILE A 29 -6.78 25.63 19.64
CA ILE A 29 -5.78 24.55 19.83
C ILE A 29 -5.06 24.25 18.49
N PRO A 30 -3.72 24.15 18.44
CA PRO A 30 -3.00 23.75 17.24
C PRO A 30 -3.45 22.38 16.73
N VAL A 31 -3.69 22.24 15.42
CA VAL A 31 -3.93 20.92 14.84
C VAL A 31 -2.62 20.16 14.83
N VAL A 32 -2.56 19.03 15.54
CA VAL A 32 -1.41 18.14 15.47
C VAL A 32 -1.36 17.54 14.06
N LYS A 33 -0.24 17.75 13.36
CA LYS A 33 -0.05 17.17 12.02
C LYS A 33 0.18 15.66 12.17
N PHE A 34 -0.72 14.87 11.61
CA PHE A 34 -0.58 13.42 11.51
C PHE A 34 -0.26 13.03 10.06
N SER A 35 0.41 11.88 9.88
CA SER A 35 0.66 11.30 8.57
C SER A 35 0.36 9.81 8.60
N LEU A 36 -0.30 9.29 7.56
CA LEU A 36 -0.55 7.86 7.43
C LEU A 36 0.76 7.16 7.01
N VAL A 37 1.34 6.40 7.94
CA VAL A 37 2.61 5.68 7.70
C VAL A 37 2.40 4.23 7.25
N SER A 38 1.27 3.63 7.62
CA SER A 38 0.96 2.25 7.25
C SER A 38 -0.53 1.97 7.22
N ARG A 39 -0.95 1.09 6.32
CA ARG A 39 -2.31 0.54 6.24
C ARG A 39 -2.23 -0.96 5.95
N ASN A 40 -3.03 -1.76 6.65
CA ASN A 40 -3.16 -3.19 6.42
C ASN A 40 -4.60 -3.53 6.05
N GLU A 41 -4.78 -4.32 5.00
CA GLU A 41 -6.08 -4.75 4.49
C GLU A 41 -6.11 -6.26 4.33
N SER A 42 -7.23 -6.87 4.71
CA SER A 42 -7.47 -8.30 4.51
C SER A 42 -8.68 -8.50 3.61
N PHE A 43 -8.53 -9.35 2.59
CA PHE A 43 -9.58 -9.69 1.65
C PHE A 43 -9.73 -11.20 1.57
N SER A 44 -10.97 -11.68 1.42
CA SER A 44 -11.27 -13.07 1.11
C SER A 44 -11.98 -13.17 -0.24
N GLY A 45 -11.62 -14.11 -1.10
CA GLY A 45 -12.31 -14.29 -2.38
C GLY A 45 -11.49 -14.91 -3.51
N SER A 46 -11.95 -14.72 -4.74
CA SER A 46 -11.55 -15.46 -5.95
C SER A 46 -10.23 -15.02 -6.61
N GLY A 47 -9.34 -14.34 -5.89
CA GLY A 47 -8.03 -13.91 -6.42
C GLY A 47 -8.08 -12.61 -7.26
N LEU A 48 -9.16 -11.83 -7.17
CA LEU A 48 -9.21 -10.46 -7.69
C LEU A 48 -9.50 -9.50 -6.54
N TYR A 49 -8.62 -8.52 -6.37
CA TYR A 49 -8.68 -7.53 -5.29
C TYR A 49 -8.59 -6.13 -5.87
N SER A 50 -9.36 -5.22 -5.30
CA SER A 50 -9.33 -3.81 -5.66
C SER A 50 -9.31 -2.95 -4.40
N THR A 51 -8.42 -1.97 -4.35
CA THR A 51 -8.32 -1.00 -3.26
C THR A 51 -7.87 0.35 -3.81
N LYS A 52 -7.88 1.38 -2.98
CA LYS A 52 -7.43 2.73 -3.31
C LYS A 52 -6.32 3.16 -2.39
N ALA A 53 -5.23 3.71 -2.90
CA ALA A 53 -4.12 4.19 -2.05
C ALA A 53 -3.55 5.51 -2.54
N GLN A 54 -3.15 6.34 -1.60
CA GLN A 54 -2.41 7.57 -1.83
C GLN A 54 -0.96 7.34 -1.38
N PHE A 55 -0.01 7.46 -2.30
CA PHE A 55 1.41 7.16 -2.02
C PHE A 55 2.21 8.36 -1.50
N SER A 56 1.58 9.53 -1.40
CA SER A 56 2.14 10.68 -0.69
C SER A 56 1.04 11.57 -0.16
N GLU A 57 1.33 12.29 0.91
CA GLU A 57 0.38 13.18 1.61
C GLU A 57 -0.40 14.14 0.67
N ASN A 58 0.28 14.66 -0.35
CA ASN A 58 -0.30 15.61 -1.31
C ASN A 58 -0.50 14.96 -2.70
N GLY A 59 -0.40 13.64 -2.79
CA GLY A 59 -0.50 12.89 -4.05
C GLY A 59 -1.94 12.60 -4.43
N THR A 60 -2.15 12.00 -5.59
CA THR A 60 -3.48 11.55 -5.98
C THR A 60 -3.81 10.19 -5.36
N CYS A 61 -5.11 9.92 -5.18
CA CYS A 61 -5.58 8.60 -4.74
C CYS A 61 -5.73 7.69 -5.96
N HIS A 62 -5.00 6.58 -5.98
CA HIS A 62 -4.92 5.68 -7.13
C HIS A 62 -5.75 4.42 -6.94
N ASP A 63 -6.35 3.94 -8.03
CA ASP A 63 -7.03 2.65 -8.08
C ASP A 63 -6.01 1.51 -8.28
N ILE A 64 -5.89 0.63 -7.28
CA ILE A 64 -5.03 -0.55 -7.33
C ILE A 64 -5.90 -1.78 -7.54
N VAL A 65 -5.56 -2.58 -8.55
CA VAL A 65 -6.19 -3.88 -8.79
C VAL A 65 -5.12 -4.97 -8.82
N ILE A 66 -5.27 -5.98 -7.97
CA ILE A 66 -4.40 -7.14 -7.91
C ILE A 66 -5.19 -8.35 -8.38
N LYS A 67 -4.71 -8.99 -9.44
CA LYS A 67 -5.28 -10.23 -9.96
C LYS A 67 -4.26 -11.36 -9.84
N CYS A 68 -4.56 -12.32 -8.99
CA CYS A 68 -3.83 -13.57 -8.83
C CYS A 68 -4.65 -14.71 -9.43
N VAL A 69 -4.32 -15.11 -10.66
CA VAL A 69 -5.02 -16.20 -11.35
C VAL A 69 -4.30 -17.52 -11.07
N GLY A 70 -4.99 -18.44 -10.39
CA GLY A 70 -4.58 -19.83 -10.26
C GLY A 70 -4.96 -20.66 -11.48
N GLU A 71 -4.43 -21.89 -11.58
CA GLU A 71 -4.82 -22.80 -12.67
C GLU A 71 -6.29 -23.22 -12.50
N GLU A 72 -7.18 -22.67 -13.32
CA GLU A 72 -8.45 -23.32 -13.63
C GLU A 72 -8.18 -24.48 -14.59
N LYS A 73 -8.76 -25.66 -14.27
CA LYS A 73 -8.62 -26.94 -14.97
C LYS A 73 -8.34 -26.78 -16.47
N GLY A 74 -7.06 -26.87 -16.85
CA GLY A 74 -6.59 -26.85 -18.25
C GLY A 74 -5.79 -25.61 -18.69
N SER A 75 -5.76 -24.53 -17.90
CA SER A 75 -4.96 -23.33 -18.21
C SER A 75 -3.57 -23.37 -17.56
N LYS A 76 -2.53 -23.61 -18.37
CA LYS A 76 -1.12 -23.76 -17.92
C LYS A 76 -0.41 -22.47 -17.47
N LYS A 77 -1.15 -21.41 -17.09
CA LYS A 77 -0.55 -20.08 -16.89
C LYS A 77 -1.08 -19.42 -15.61
N SER A 78 -0.45 -19.72 -14.49
CA SER A 78 -0.55 -18.89 -13.28
C SER A 78 0.14 -17.54 -13.51
N VAL A 79 -0.59 -16.46 -13.25
CA VAL A 79 -0.13 -15.08 -13.51
C VAL A 79 -0.57 -14.16 -12.37
N LEU A 80 0.35 -13.31 -11.91
CA LEU A 80 0.04 -12.14 -11.09
C LEU A 80 0.00 -10.94 -12.03
N SER A 81 -1.09 -10.16 -11.98
CA SER A 81 -1.19 -8.87 -12.65
C SER A 81 -1.58 -7.80 -11.63
N VAL A 82 -0.80 -6.73 -11.57
CA VAL A 82 -1.11 -5.56 -10.75
C VAL A 82 -1.34 -4.38 -11.67
N CYS A 83 -2.48 -3.73 -11.51
CA CYS A 83 -2.83 -2.52 -12.21
C CYS A 83 -2.89 -1.34 -11.26
N ILE A 84 -2.41 -0.17 -11.70
CA ILE A 84 -2.63 1.12 -11.07
C ILE A 84 -3.31 2.01 -12.11
N ASP A 85 -4.46 2.58 -11.77
CA ASP A 85 -5.29 3.42 -12.64
C ASP A 85 -5.53 2.78 -14.01
N LYS A 86 -5.91 1.50 -13.99
CA LYS A 86 -6.20 0.66 -15.17
C LYS A 86 -4.97 0.34 -16.05
N LYS A 87 -3.76 0.75 -15.66
CA LYS A 87 -2.51 0.39 -16.34
C LYS A 87 -1.82 -0.75 -15.62
N ILE A 88 -1.46 -1.81 -16.35
CA ILE A 88 -0.69 -2.93 -15.80
C ILE A 88 0.73 -2.45 -15.50
N VAL A 89 1.11 -2.43 -14.22
CA VAL A 89 2.45 -2.01 -13.76
C VAL A 89 3.35 -3.20 -13.46
N ILE A 90 2.77 -4.34 -13.09
CA ILE A 90 3.49 -5.59 -12.80
C ILE A 90 2.75 -6.75 -13.44
N GLN A 91 3.49 -7.62 -14.12
CA GLN A 91 2.98 -8.88 -14.65
C GLN A 91 4.01 -10.00 -14.45
N VAL A 92 3.71 -10.93 -13.54
CA VAL A 92 4.57 -12.07 -13.25
C VAL A 92 3.96 -13.31 -13.89
N LYS A 93 4.63 -13.84 -14.91
CA LYS A 93 4.25 -15.10 -15.56
C LYS A 93 4.81 -16.29 -14.78
N ARG A 94 4.20 -17.46 -14.97
CA ARG A 94 4.63 -18.70 -14.31
C ARG A 94 4.70 -18.50 -12.79
N LEU A 95 3.66 -17.88 -12.22
CA LEU A 95 3.65 -17.40 -10.83
C LEU A 95 3.94 -18.51 -9.81
N GLN A 96 3.59 -19.76 -10.13
CA GLN A 96 3.94 -20.94 -9.31
C GLN A 96 5.46 -21.20 -9.16
N TRP A 97 6.29 -20.60 -10.01
CA TRP A 97 7.76 -20.65 -9.91
C TRP A 97 8.35 -19.33 -9.41
N ASN A 98 7.56 -18.26 -9.49
CA ASN A 98 7.92 -16.89 -9.08
C ASN A 98 7.00 -16.40 -7.96
N PHE A 99 6.60 -17.31 -7.04
CA PHE A 99 5.55 -17.05 -6.05
C PHE A 99 5.99 -16.04 -4.98
N ARG A 100 7.29 -15.77 -4.87
CA ARG A 100 7.87 -14.71 -4.05
C ARG A 100 8.73 -13.82 -4.93
N GLY A 101 8.62 -12.52 -4.74
CA GLY A 101 9.45 -11.57 -5.47
C GLY A 101 9.12 -10.13 -5.15
N ASN A 102 9.82 -9.23 -5.82
CA ASN A 102 9.67 -7.80 -5.66
C ASN A 102 9.95 -7.06 -6.98
N GLN A 103 9.35 -5.89 -7.15
CA GLN A 103 9.58 -5.00 -8.28
C GLN A 103 9.29 -3.55 -7.85
N SER A 104 10.16 -2.62 -8.21
CA SER A 104 9.92 -1.19 -8.00
C SER A 104 9.18 -0.60 -9.20
N ILE A 105 8.21 0.27 -8.92
CA ILE A 105 7.40 0.98 -9.91
C ILE A 105 7.42 2.48 -9.60
N PHE A 106 7.07 3.31 -10.59
CA PHE A 106 6.91 4.75 -10.42
C PHE A 106 5.42 5.11 -10.38
N VAL A 107 5.00 5.81 -9.32
CA VAL A 107 3.64 6.32 -9.14
C VAL A 107 3.75 7.78 -8.69
N ASP A 108 3.16 8.71 -9.43
CA ASP A 108 3.28 10.17 -9.18
C ASP A 108 4.74 10.65 -9.01
N GLY A 109 5.68 10.05 -9.75
CA GLY A 109 7.11 10.35 -9.67
C GLY A 109 7.82 9.76 -8.45
N LEU A 110 7.12 9.02 -7.59
CA LEU A 110 7.67 8.34 -6.42
C LEU A 110 8.03 6.89 -6.75
N LEU A 111 9.15 6.43 -6.17
CA LEU A 111 9.55 5.04 -6.26
C LEU A 111 8.80 4.23 -5.19
N VAL A 112 7.96 3.31 -5.66
CA VAL A 112 7.19 2.40 -4.82
C VAL A 112 7.69 0.98 -5.04
N ASP A 113 8.19 0.36 -3.98
CA ASP A 113 8.49 -1.07 -3.99
C ASP A 113 7.21 -1.88 -3.84
N MET A 114 6.99 -2.82 -4.74
CA MET A 114 5.94 -3.81 -4.61
C MET A 114 6.56 -5.19 -4.36
N MET A 115 6.14 -5.85 -3.29
CA MET A 115 6.56 -7.19 -2.90
C MET A 115 5.36 -8.11 -2.92
N TRP A 116 5.60 -9.39 -3.23
CA TRP A 116 4.58 -10.43 -3.16
C TRP A 116 5.12 -11.72 -2.55
N ASP A 117 4.27 -12.39 -1.79
CA ASP A 117 4.38 -13.79 -1.41
C ASP A 117 3.02 -14.45 -1.57
N VAL A 118 2.90 -15.32 -2.57
CA VAL A 118 1.68 -16.07 -2.87
C VAL A 118 1.92 -17.57 -2.78
N HIS A 119 2.96 -18.00 -2.05
CA HIS A 119 3.26 -19.42 -1.90
C HIS A 119 2.06 -20.18 -1.30
N ASP A 120 1.56 -19.72 -0.16
CA ASP A 120 0.48 -20.42 0.54
C ASP A 120 -0.80 -20.41 -0.28
N TRP A 121 -1.03 -19.37 -1.08
CA TRP A 121 -2.11 -19.34 -2.07
C TRP A 121 -2.06 -20.56 -3.01
N PHE A 122 -0.90 -20.95 -3.53
CA PHE A 122 -0.80 -22.09 -4.46
C PHE A 122 -0.73 -23.44 -3.77
N PHE A 123 -0.04 -23.52 -2.63
CA PHE A 123 0.36 -24.80 -2.03
C PHE A 123 -0.44 -25.18 -0.78
N ASN A 124 -1.30 -24.30 -0.27
CA ASN A 124 -2.22 -24.59 0.83
C ASN A 124 -3.69 -24.43 0.37
N PRO A 125 -4.38 -25.51 -0.01
CA PRO A 125 -5.75 -25.43 -0.54
C PRO A 125 -6.81 -25.11 0.52
N SER A 126 -6.57 -25.39 1.81
CA SER A 126 -7.55 -25.23 2.88
C SER A 126 -7.55 -23.83 3.50
N SER A 127 -6.39 -23.18 3.57
CA SER A 127 -6.23 -21.87 4.22
C SER A 127 -5.18 -21.00 3.53
N GLY A 128 -4.99 -21.21 2.22
CA GLY A 128 -4.01 -20.48 1.43
C GLY A 128 -4.28 -18.99 1.40
N TYR A 129 -3.22 -18.22 1.57
CA TYR A 129 -3.23 -16.78 1.50
C TYR A 129 -2.09 -16.24 0.63
N GLY A 130 -2.28 -15.03 0.12
CA GLY A 130 -1.27 -14.24 -0.56
C GLY A 130 -1.06 -12.93 0.18
N VAL A 131 0.17 -12.45 0.19
CA VAL A 131 0.55 -11.18 0.80
C VAL A 131 1.16 -10.30 -0.28
N PHE A 132 0.69 -9.07 -0.36
CA PHE A 132 1.19 -8.05 -1.25
C PHE A 132 1.53 -6.81 -0.42
N MET A 133 2.69 -6.21 -0.66
CA MET A 133 3.09 -5.00 0.04
C MET A 133 3.53 -3.94 -0.95
N PHE A 134 2.96 -2.74 -0.84
CA PHE A 134 3.46 -1.55 -1.50
C PHE A 134 4.16 -0.68 -0.45
N ARG A 135 5.36 -0.21 -0.76
CA ARG A 135 6.14 0.63 0.16
C ARG A 135 6.78 1.77 -0.61
N THR A 136 6.44 2.99 -0.26
CA THR A 136 7.08 4.17 -0.84
C THR A 136 8.47 4.33 -0.24
N ARG A 137 9.48 4.55 -1.07
CA ARG A 137 10.80 4.93 -0.55
C ARG A 137 10.80 6.41 -0.19
N SER A 138 11.34 6.74 0.99
CA SER A 138 11.60 8.13 1.37
C SER A 138 12.98 8.58 0.91
N GLY A 139 13.28 9.89 0.97
CA GLY A 139 14.50 10.50 0.42
C GLY A 139 15.84 9.91 0.93
N LEU A 140 15.84 9.21 2.06
CA LEU A 140 17.01 8.48 2.57
C LEU A 140 17.12 7.05 2.00
N ASP A 141 15.99 6.41 1.68
CA ASP A 141 15.89 5.02 1.21
C ASP A 141 15.94 4.91 -0.34
N SER A 142 15.89 6.04 -1.04
CA SER A 142 16.03 6.14 -2.50
C SER A 142 17.48 6.10 -3.00
N ARG A 143 18.47 6.18 -2.11
CA ARG A 143 19.90 6.33 -2.42
C ARG A 143 20.62 5.02 -2.74
N LEU A 144 20.04 4.15 -3.54
CA LEU A 144 20.74 2.90 -3.85
C LEU A 144 22.02 3.06 -4.68
N TRP A 145 22.34 4.22 -5.31
CA TRP A 145 23.61 4.37 -6.07
C TRP A 145 24.19 5.79 -6.22
N LEU A 146 23.69 6.81 -5.52
CA LEU A 146 24.27 8.15 -5.60
C LEU A 146 24.92 8.53 -4.27
N GLU A 147 26.25 8.50 -4.33
CA GLU A 147 27.23 9.03 -3.39
C GLU A 147 26.69 10.16 -2.52
N GLU A 148 26.87 10.01 -1.20
CA GLU A 148 26.57 10.99 -0.17
C GLU A 148 27.31 12.30 -0.46
N LYS A 149 26.66 13.21 -1.20
CA LYS A 149 27.11 14.59 -1.29
C LYS A 149 26.07 15.50 -0.67
N ASN A 150 26.33 15.79 0.61
CA ASN A 150 26.07 17.04 1.31
C ASN A 150 24.91 17.86 0.74
N LEU A 151 23.71 17.61 1.25
CA LEU A 151 22.66 18.63 1.28
C LEU A 151 22.14 18.68 2.71
N GLU A 152 22.75 19.56 3.50
CA GLU A 152 22.18 20.10 4.72
C GLU A 152 20.94 20.92 4.34
N HIS A 153 19.84 20.24 4.06
CA HIS A 153 18.52 20.85 4.09
C HIS A 153 17.66 19.97 4.98
N LYS A 154 16.87 20.63 5.83
CA LYS A 154 15.86 20.05 6.74
C LYS A 154 14.82 19.25 5.96
N GLU A 155 15.19 18.13 5.36
CA GLU A 155 14.23 17.13 4.94
C GLU A 155 13.78 16.45 6.23
N GLN A 156 12.65 16.94 6.74
CA GLN A 156 11.81 16.23 7.71
C GLN A 156 11.94 14.73 7.42
N GLU A 157 12.32 13.91 8.40
CA GLU A 157 12.34 12.45 8.28
C GLU A 157 10.97 11.98 7.77
N ARG A 158 10.82 11.92 6.44
CA ARG A 158 9.51 11.66 5.86
C ARG A 158 9.36 10.16 5.91
N LEU A 159 8.63 9.69 6.91
CA LEU A 159 8.28 8.29 7.05
C LEU A 159 7.57 7.85 5.76
N GLY A 160 8.09 6.79 5.13
CA GLY A 160 7.45 6.23 3.94
C GLY A 160 6.09 5.62 4.31
N PHE A 161 5.13 5.72 3.40
CA PHE A 161 3.87 5.00 3.47
C PHE A 161 4.06 3.53 3.07
N SER A 162 3.36 2.64 3.79
CA SER A 162 3.27 1.21 3.45
C SER A 162 1.82 0.75 3.39
N LEU A 163 1.49 -0.06 2.38
CA LEU A 163 0.22 -0.73 2.25
C LEU A 163 0.46 -2.24 2.20
N LEU A 164 0.01 -2.94 3.23
CA LEU A 164 0.01 -4.40 3.30
C LEU A 164 -1.38 -4.92 2.93
N ILE A 165 -1.44 -5.91 2.05
CA ILE A 165 -2.67 -6.54 1.60
C ILE A 165 -2.52 -8.04 1.78
N CYS A 166 -3.36 -8.62 2.63
CA CYS A 166 -3.52 -10.04 2.81
C CYS A 166 -4.76 -10.53 2.05
N ALA A 167 -4.62 -11.61 1.31
CA ALA A 167 -5.62 -12.16 0.42
C ALA A 167 -5.83 -13.64 0.73
N CYS A 168 -6.99 -14.03 1.26
CA CYS A 168 -7.34 -15.40 1.62
C CYS A 168 -8.23 -16.06 0.55
N LYS A 169 -8.02 -17.34 0.27
CA LYS A 169 -8.84 -18.11 -0.69
C LYS A 169 -10.26 -18.38 -0.22
N ASN A 170 -10.44 -18.55 1.09
CA ASN A 170 -11.72 -18.90 1.69
C ASN A 170 -12.25 -17.72 2.50
N PRO A 171 -13.52 -17.33 2.34
CA PRO A 171 -14.21 -16.53 3.34
C PRO A 171 -14.43 -17.41 4.58
N ASP A 172 -14.24 -16.82 5.77
CA ASP A 172 -14.66 -17.43 7.05
C ASP A 172 -16.18 -17.66 7.08
#